data_AF-A0A965AM65-F1
#
_entry.id   AF-A0A965AM65-F1
#
_cell.length_a   1.000
_cell.length_b   1.000
_cell.length_c   1.000
_cell.angle_alpha   90.00
_cell.angle_beta   90.00
_cell.angle_gamma   90.00
#
_symmetry.space_group_name_H-M   'P 1'
#
loop_
_entity.id
_entity.type
_entity.pdbx_description
1 polymer ?
#
loop_
_entity_poly.entity_id
_entity_poly.type
_entity_poly.pdbx_seq_one_letter_code
_entity_poly.pdbx_strand_id
1 'polypeptide(L)' 'MTKFGIGQGVPRWEDPRLLRGGGRYSDDLNRPGQAYGYVLRSPYANAKILSIDTSAAKDAQGVLGVWTGEDYAASGLGNI' A
#
# COMPACT_ATOMS: atom_id res chain seq x y z
N MET A 1 -8.52 -38.95 -15.13
CA MET A 1 -9.97 -38.91 -14.82
C MET A 1 -10.27 -37.55 -14.25
N THR A 2 -10.83 -36.64 -15.04
CA THR A 2 -11.12 -35.27 -14.61
C THR A 2 -12.23 -35.34 -13.56
N LYS A 3 -11.93 -34.93 -12.32
CA LYS A 3 -12.78 -35.15 -11.14
C LYS A 3 -14.16 -34.46 -11.25
N PHE A 4 -14.30 -33.44 -12.12
CA PHE A 4 -15.53 -32.68 -12.37
C PHE A 4 -15.60 -32.19 -13.84
N GLY A 5 -16.82 -31.96 -14.36
CA GLY A 5 -17.08 -31.51 -15.74
C GLY A 5 -17.72 -30.10 -15.83
N ILE A 6 -17.84 -29.57 -17.06
CA ILE A 6 -18.49 -28.28 -17.35
C ILE A 6 -19.99 -28.36 -17.00
N GLY A 7 -20.52 -27.35 -16.31
CA GLY A 7 -21.94 -27.27 -15.93
C GLY A 7 -22.28 -27.87 -14.56
N GLN A 8 -21.31 -28.45 -13.84
CA GLN A 8 -21.51 -28.96 -12.48
C GLN A 8 -21.19 -27.88 -11.42
N GLY A 9 -22.03 -27.77 -10.40
CA GLY A 9 -21.82 -26.87 -9.25
C GLY A 9 -20.77 -27.41 -8.29
N VAL A 10 -19.49 -27.25 -8.63
CA VAL A 10 -18.37 -27.73 -7.80
C VAL A 10 -18.02 -26.70 -6.72
N PRO A 11 -17.82 -27.11 -5.46
CA PRO A 11 -17.31 -26.22 -4.41
C PRO A 11 -15.95 -25.64 -4.79
N ARG A 12 -15.71 -24.38 -4.43
CA ARG A 12 -14.47 -23.71 -4.84
C ARG A 12 -13.28 -24.22 -4.05
N TRP A 13 -12.14 -24.31 -4.71
CA TRP A 13 -10.91 -24.82 -4.10
C TRP A 13 -10.38 -23.89 -2.99
N GLU A 14 -10.57 -22.58 -3.16
CA GLU A 14 -10.08 -21.56 -2.23
C GLU A 14 -10.90 -21.46 -0.93
N ASP A 15 -12.15 -21.93 -0.92
CA ASP A 15 -13.09 -21.76 0.20
C ASP A 15 -12.52 -22.27 1.54
N PRO A 16 -11.90 -23.46 1.64
CA PRO A 16 -11.37 -23.93 2.91
C PRO A 16 -10.32 -23.02 3.55
N ARG A 17 -9.45 -22.35 2.76
CA ARG A 17 -8.47 -21.41 3.31
C ARG A 17 -9.09 -20.06 3.60
N LEU A 18 -9.94 -19.55 2.70
CA LEU A 18 -10.51 -18.21 2.81
C LEU A 18 -11.51 -18.11 3.96
N LEU A 19 -12.35 -19.13 4.15
CA LEU A 19 -13.39 -19.15 5.18
C LEU A 19 -12.85 -19.41 6.59
N ARG A 20 -11.57 -19.74 6.75
CA ARG A 20 -10.95 -20.10 8.03
C ARG A 20 -9.84 -19.13 8.46
N GLY A 21 -9.75 -17.96 7.83
CA GLY A 21 -8.67 -17.01 8.11
C GLY A 21 -7.29 -17.43 7.58
N GLY A 22 -7.23 -18.47 6.73
CA GLY A 22 -6.04 -18.84 5.96
C GLY A 22 -5.87 -18.03 4.66
N GLY A 23 -6.61 -16.93 4.55
CA GLY A 23 -6.34 -15.88 3.58
C GLY A 23 -4.92 -15.33 3.75
N ARG A 24 -4.33 -14.84 2.67
CA ARG A 24 -3.05 -14.12 2.70
C ARG A 24 -3.17 -12.98 1.71
N TYR A 25 -3.50 -11.81 2.22
CA TYR A 25 -3.63 -10.55 1.50
C TYR A 25 -2.38 -9.71 1.72
N SER A 26 -2.24 -8.62 0.98
CA SER A 26 -1.05 -7.76 1.05
C SER A 26 -0.80 -7.22 2.46
N ASP A 27 -1.86 -6.92 3.22
CA ASP A 27 -1.78 -6.37 4.57
C ASP A 27 -1.52 -7.44 5.66
N ASP A 28 -1.66 -8.73 5.31
CA ASP A 28 -1.32 -9.83 6.23
C ASP A 28 0.21 -10.09 6.28
N LEU A 29 0.98 -9.41 5.43
CA LEU A 29 2.43 -9.57 5.36
C LEU A 29 3.09 -8.82 6.52
N ASN A 30 3.87 -9.55 7.32
CA ASN A 30 4.75 -8.99 8.34
C ASN A 30 6.17 -9.52 8.17
N ARG A 31 7.12 -8.64 7.86
CA ARG A 31 8.52 -8.98 7.60
C ARG A 31 9.45 -8.27 8.60
N PRO A 32 10.55 -8.91 9.02
CA PRO A 32 11.57 -8.24 9.82
C PRO A 32 12.07 -6.95 9.14
N GLY A 33 12.05 -5.84 9.86
CA GLY A 33 12.50 -4.54 9.36
C GLY A 33 11.52 -3.82 8.41
N GLN A 34 10.28 -4.27 8.27
CA GLN A 34 9.30 -3.58 7.42
C GLN A 34 8.99 -2.17 7.95
N ALA A 35 8.94 -1.20 7.03
CA ALA A 35 8.49 0.16 7.31
C ALA A 35 7.01 0.33 6.98
N TYR A 36 6.37 1.33 7.61
CA TYR A 36 5.00 1.72 7.32
C TYR A 36 4.99 3.07 6.62
N GLY A 37 4.14 3.20 5.60
CA GLY A 37 3.98 4.44 4.84
C GLY A 37 2.63 5.10 5.12
N TYR A 38 2.62 6.43 5.13
CA TYR A 38 1.40 7.23 5.17
C TYR A 38 1.47 8.32 4.10
N VAL A 39 0.33 8.59 3.45
CA VAL A 39 0.21 9.64 2.42
C VAL A 39 -0.67 10.76 2.96
N LEU A 40 -0.07 11.92 3.21
CA LEU A 40 -0.82 13.15 3.47
C LEU A 40 -1.49 13.61 2.16
N ARG A 41 -2.80 13.84 2.19
CA ARG A 41 -3.60 14.21 1.01
C ARG A 41 -4.08 15.65 1.09
N SER A 42 -4.31 16.24 -0.08
CA SER A 42 -4.90 17.57 -0.19
C SER A 42 -6.30 17.59 0.47
N PRO A 43 -6.60 18.57 1.33
CA PRO A 43 -7.96 18.80 1.81
C PRO A 43 -8.81 19.59 0.79
N TYR A 44 -8.19 20.08 -0.29
CA TYR A 44 -8.84 20.87 -1.35
C TYR A 44 -8.95 20.06 -2.64
N ALA A 45 -10.06 20.23 -3.37
CA ALA A 45 -10.26 19.61 -4.68
C ALA A 45 -9.31 20.19 -5.76
N ASN A 46 -9.02 21.50 -5.68
CA ASN A 46 -8.05 22.18 -6.54
C ASN A 46 -7.40 23.33 -5.77
N ALA A 47 -6.06 23.32 -5.69
CA ALA A 47 -5.29 24.38 -5.06
C ALA A 47 -3.84 24.35 -5.55
N LYS A 48 -3.16 25.49 -5.48
CA LYS A 48 -1.71 25.56 -5.63
C LYS A 48 -1.05 25.28 -4.28
N ILE A 49 -0.08 24.37 -4.23
CA ILE A 49 0.78 24.17 -3.06
C ILE A 49 1.75 25.34 -3.00
N LEU A 50 1.64 26.19 -1.97
CA LEU A 50 2.54 27.33 -1.78
C LEU A 50 3.82 26.92 -1.03
N SER A 51 3.68 26.07 -0.02
CA SER A 51 4.80 25.52 0.75
C SER A 51 4.35 24.24 1.48
N ILE A 52 5.31 23.40 1.84
CA ILE A 52 5.14 22.26 2.75
C ILE A 52 6.29 22.32 3.74
N ASP A 53 5.98 22.41 5.03
CA ASP A 53 6.98 22.24 6.09
C ASP A 53 6.98 20.79 6.57
N THR A 54 8.14 20.14 6.48
CA THR A 54 8.34 18.74 6.87
C THR A 54 9.18 18.58 8.14
N SER A 55 9.67 19.68 8.73
CA SER A 55 10.64 19.69 9.84
C SER A 55 10.16 18.84 11.02
N ALA A 56 9.00 19.17 11.59
CA ALA A 56 8.44 18.47 12.74
C ALA A 56 8.19 16.98 12.48
N ALA A 57 7.79 16.61 11.27
CA ALA A 57 7.57 15.21 10.91
C ALA A 57 8.88 14.44 10.77
N LYS A 58 9.93 15.06 10.20
CA LYS A 58 11.26 14.46 10.08
C LYS A 58 11.93 14.26 11.44
N ASP A 59 11.68 15.14 12.40
CA ASP A 59 12.24 15.07 13.75
C ASP A 59 11.49 14.10 14.68
N ALA A 60 10.33 13.58 14.26
CA ALA A 60 9.53 12.69 15.08
C ALA A 60 10.19 11.31 15.24
N GLN A 61 10.17 10.78 16.47
CA GLN A 61 10.75 9.48 16.77
C GLN A 61 10.11 8.36 15.93
N GLY A 62 10.94 7.57 15.27
CA GLY A 62 10.50 6.43 14.45
C GLY A 62 10.16 6.77 13.00
N VAL A 63 10.17 8.05 12.62
CA VAL A 63 10.04 8.44 11.21
C VAL A 63 11.34 8.15 10.49
N LEU A 64 11.26 7.35 9.41
CA LEU A 64 12.41 6.98 8.60
C LEU A 64 12.68 7.98 7.46
N GLY A 65 11.66 8.75 7.07
CA GLY A 65 11.76 9.72 6.00
C GLY A 65 10.43 10.41 5.73
N VAL A 66 10.50 11.61 5.17
CA VAL A 66 9.35 12.38 4.68
C VAL A 66 9.73 12.89 3.30
N TRP A 67 8.95 12.50 2.29
CA TRP A 67 9.17 12.85 0.90
C TRP A 67 8.04 13.70 0.36
N THR A 68 8.40 14.67 -0.48
CA THR A 68 7.53 15.64 -1.11
C THR A 68 7.68 15.57 -2.63
N GLY A 69 6.94 16.42 -3.34
CA GLY A 69 7.12 16.57 -4.79
C GLY A 69 8.53 17.04 -5.18
N GLU A 70 9.22 17.79 -4.31
CA GLU A 70 10.59 18.25 -4.56
C GLU A 70 11.58 17.08 -4.54
N ASP A 71 11.44 16.17 -3.58
CA ASP A 71 12.25 14.95 -3.49
C ASP A 71 12.05 14.06 -4.72
N TYR A 72 10.80 13.95 -5.20
CA TYR A 72 10.50 13.21 -6.44
C TYR A 72 11.14 13.88 -7.66
N ALA A 73 11.01 15.20 -7.82
CA ALA A 73 11.62 15.92 -8.94
C ALA A 73 13.15 15.77 -8.96
N ALA A 74 13.79 15.73 -7.78
CA ALA A 74 15.23 15.51 -7.64
C ALA A 74 15.67 14.07 -7.89
N SER A 75 14.76 13.09 -7.87
CA SER A 75 15.09 11.65 -7.93
C SER A 75 15.57 11.18 -9.31
N GLY A 76 15.34 11.94 -10.38
CA GLY A 76 15.69 11.55 -11.74
C GLY A 76 14.83 10.40 -12.32
N LEU A 77 13.73 10.04 -11.67
CA LEU A 77 12.83 8.95 -12.10
C LEU A 77 11.96 9.30 -13.32
N GLY A 78 12.04 10.53 -13.81
CA GLY A 78 11.28 11.01 -14.95
C GLY A 78 9.88 11.52 -14.59
N ASN A 79 9.12 11.90 -15.61
CA ASN A 79 7.75 12.40 -15.46
C ASN A 79 6.77 11.21 -15.35
N ILE A 80 5.80 11.33 -14.43
CA ILE A 80 4.60 10.49 -14.37
C ILE A 80 3.48 11.17 -15.16
#